data_AF-A0A9Q0IAL0-F1
#
_entry.id   AF-A0A9Q0IAL0-F1
#
_cell.length_a   1.000
_cell.length_b   1.000
_cell.length_c   1.000
_cell.angle_alpha   90.00
_cell.angle_beta   90.00
_cell.angle_gamma   90.00
#
_symmetry.space_group_name_H-M   'P 1'
#
loop_
_entity.id
_entity.type
_entity.pdbx_description
1 polymer ?
#
loop_
_entity_poly.entity_id
_entity_poly.type
_entity_poly.pdbx_seq_one_letter_code
_entity_poly.pdbx_strand_id
1 'polypeptide(L)'
;MYPEFFLELLNSTERSFSSMFQRTYGLFYRQNSEVFQDLFRELKRYYTGGNVNMDDMLNDFWTRLLERTFQTLHPQYRLGEDYLECLNKYGEQLRPFGDTPRRLKPRVTRALIAARTFVQGLMVGREVASRVAKVRPSLSSLSSKAFQRLSVQWKWEAVCCPNWEGLVAKRSDLIAIIGFMTRCVINMVYN
;
A
#
# COMPACT_ATOMS: atom_id res chain seq x y z
N MET A 1 1.24 -13.84 -8.54
CA MET A 1 2.02 -14.25 -7.34
C MET A 1 2.29 -13.09 -6.35
N TYR A 2 2.60 -11.87 -6.79
CA TYR A 2 2.79 -10.71 -5.88
C TYR A 2 1.53 -9.84 -5.66
N PRO A 3 0.65 -9.64 -6.67
CA PRO A 3 -0.61 -8.92 -6.47
C PRO A 3 -1.50 -9.53 -5.37
N GLU A 4 -1.51 -10.86 -5.29
CA GLU A 4 -2.38 -11.64 -4.42
C GLU A 4 -1.97 -11.54 -2.95
N PHE A 5 -0.66 -11.44 -2.66
CA PHE A 5 -0.16 -11.35 -1.29
C PHE A 5 -0.73 -10.15 -0.52
N PHE A 6 -0.67 -8.93 -1.09
CA PHE A 6 -1.21 -7.75 -0.40
C PHE A 6 -2.75 -7.75 -0.35
N LEU A 7 -3.42 -8.35 -1.33
CA LEU A 7 -4.87 -8.55 -1.27
C LEU A 7 -5.27 -9.52 -0.16
N GLU A 8 -4.53 -10.62 0.00
CA GLU A 8 -4.71 -11.56 1.10
C GLU A 8 -4.43 -10.90 2.46
N LEU A 9 -3.39 -10.05 2.54
CA LEU A 9 -3.10 -9.27 3.74
C LEU A 9 -4.25 -8.32 4.10
N LEU A 10 -4.81 -7.60 3.11
CA LEU A 10 -5.97 -6.73 3.31
C LEU A 10 -7.20 -7.54 3.76
N ASN A 11 -7.48 -8.68 3.13
CA ASN A 11 -8.58 -9.56 3.51
C ASN A 11 -8.39 -10.16 4.92
N SER A 12 -7.16 -10.53 5.29
CA SER A 12 -6.85 -11.02 6.62
C SER A 12 -7.03 -9.92 7.68
N THR A 13 -6.58 -8.71 7.35
CA THR A 13 -6.76 -7.52 8.21
C THR A 13 -8.25 -7.22 8.41
N GLU A 14 -9.06 -7.24 7.35
CA GLU A 14 -10.51 -7.05 7.41
C GLU A 14 -11.18 -8.07 8.32
N ARG A 15 -10.84 -9.36 8.19
CA ARG A 15 -11.38 -10.44 9.04
C ARG A 15 -10.98 -10.28 10.49
N SER A 16 -9.71 -10.00 10.76
CA SER A 16 -9.19 -9.81 12.13
C SER A 16 -9.84 -8.59 12.78
N PHE A 17 -9.93 -7.48 12.05
CA PHE A 17 -10.59 -6.26 12.49
C PHE A 17 -12.05 -6.52 12.83
N SER A 18 -12.80 -7.14 11.92
CA SER A 18 -14.21 -7.46 12.11
C SER A 18 -14.44 -8.36 13.32
N SER A 19 -13.59 -9.38 13.50
CA SER A 19 -13.68 -10.28 14.65
C SER A 19 -13.43 -9.54 15.98
N MET A 20 -12.39 -8.70 16.03
CA MET A 20 -12.05 -7.92 17.23
C MET A 20 -13.15 -6.92 17.58
N PHE A 21 -13.66 -6.18 16.58
CA PHE A 21 -14.71 -5.19 16.79
C PHE A 21 -16.05 -5.85 17.17
N GLN A 22 -16.38 -6.99 16.58
CA GLN A 22 -17.57 -7.75 16.99
C GLN A 22 -17.46 -8.25 18.43
N ARG A 23 -16.28 -8.71 18.87
CA ARG A 23 -16.07 -9.12 20.27
C ARG A 23 -16.15 -7.94 21.25
N THR A 24 -15.68 -6.76 20.85
CA THR A 24 -15.59 -5.58 21.72
C THR A 24 -16.90 -4.79 21.78
N TYR A 25 -17.55 -4.60 20.62
CA TYR A 25 -18.72 -3.72 20.48
C TYR A 25 -20.02 -4.47 20.17
N GLY A 26 -19.96 -5.79 19.96
CA GLY A 26 -21.13 -6.65 19.83
C GLY A 26 -22.10 -6.20 18.74
N LEU A 27 -23.34 -5.96 19.13
CA LEU A 27 -24.43 -5.59 18.23
C LEU A 27 -24.22 -4.22 17.57
N PHE A 28 -23.61 -3.27 18.28
CA PHE A 28 -23.34 -1.92 17.74
C PHE A 28 -22.45 -1.96 16.52
N TYR A 29 -21.41 -2.80 16.54
CA TYR A 29 -20.57 -3.02 15.37
C TYR A 29 -21.34 -3.75 14.27
N ARG A 30 -22.09 -4.80 14.60
CA ARG A 30 -22.82 -5.59 13.59
C ARG A 30 -23.82 -4.76 12.78
N GLN A 31 -24.49 -3.80 13.42
CA GLN A 31 -25.45 -2.92 12.76
C GLN A 31 -24.79 -1.86 11.86
N ASN A 32 -23.52 -1.54 12.09
CA ASN A 32 -22.79 -0.47 11.40
C ASN A 32 -21.57 -1.00 10.62
N SER A 33 -21.43 -2.31 10.46
CA SER A 33 -20.23 -2.94 9.90
C SER A 33 -19.98 -2.55 8.44
N GLU A 34 -21.04 -2.15 7.73
CA GLU A 34 -20.97 -1.71 6.33
C GLU A 34 -19.98 -0.55 6.13
N VAL A 35 -19.90 0.40 7.07
CA VAL A 35 -18.95 1.54 6.99
C VAL A 35 -17.51 1.04 6.90
N PHE A 36 -17.17 -0.01 7.65
CA PHE A 36 -15.83 -0.61 7.64
C PHE A 36 -15.62 -1.50 6.41
N GLN A 37 -16.64 -2.25 5.98
CA GLN A 37 -16.57 -3.09 4.78
C GLN A 37 -16.35 -2.23 3.52
N ASP A 38 -17.02 -1.08 3.41
CA ASP A 38 -16.83 -0.12 2.33
C ASP A 38 -15.41 0.43 2.33
N LEU A 39 -14.86 0.79 3.51
CA LEU A 39 -13.45 1.20 3.63
C LEU A 39 -12.50 0.12 3.07
N PHE A 40 -12.64 -1.13 3.51
CA PHE A 40 -11.78 -2.21 3.01
C PHE A 40 -11.97 -2.47 1.52
N ARG A 41 -13.19 -2.31 0.99
CA ARG A 41 -13.47 -2.40 -0.44
C ARG A 41 -12.71 -1.33 -1.24
N GLU A 42 -12.75 -0.08 -0.79
CA GLU A 42 -12.03 1.00 -1.46
C GLU A 42 -10.51 0.89 -1.32
N LEU A 43 -9.99 0.43 -0.17
CA LEU A 43 -8.55 0.14 -0.01
C LEU A 43 -8.08 -0.92 -1.01
N LYS A 44 -8.87 -1.98 -1.20
CA LYS A 44 -8.61 -3.01 -2.21
C LYS A 44 -8.65 -2.44 -3.63
N ARG A 45 -9.66 -1.61 -3.93
CA ARG A 45 -9.82 -0.95 -5.23
C ARG A 45 -8.68 0.02 -5.55
N TYR A 46 -8.20 0.78 -4.56
CA TYR A 46 -7.02 1.63 -4.70
C TYR A 46 -5.78 0.80 -5.05
N TYR A 47 -5.58 -0.32 -4.36
CA TYR A 47 -4.44 -1.20 -4.57
C TYR A 47 -4.46 -1.84 -5.97
N THR A 48 -5.62 -2.32 -6.44
CA THR A 48 -5.76 -2.97 -7.76
C THR A 48 -5.70 -2.00 -8.94
N GLY A 49 -5.46 -0.71 -8.70
CA GLY A 49 -5.28 0.29 -9.74
C GLY A 49 -6.54 1.09 -10.08
N GLY A 50 -7.59 1.00 -9.28
CA GLY A 50 -8.79 1.82 -9.43
C GLY A 50 -8.48 3.32 -9.29
N ASN A 51 -9.31 4.14 -9.95
CA ASN A 51 -9.27 5.59 -9.82
C ASN A 51 -9.91 6.02 -8.49
N VAL A 52 -9.13 5.91 -7.41
CA VAL A 52 -9.54 6.24 -6.04
C VAL A 52 -8.59 7.27 -5.48
N ASN A 53 -9.12 8.39 -5.00
CA ASN A 53 -8.34 9.34 -4.19
C ASN A 53 -8.30 8.84 -2.73
N MET A 54 -7.10 8.50 -2.26
CA MET A 54 -6.89 7.99 -0.89
C MET A 54 -7.30 9.00 0.17
N ASP A 55 -7.10 10.30 -0.10
CA ASP A 55 -7.42 11.37 0.84
C ASP A 55 -8.93 11.47 1.06
N ASP A 56 -9.66 11.63 -0.05
CA ASP A 56 -11.12 11.76 -0.07
C ASP A 56 -11.79 10.53 0.53
N MET A 57 -11.36 9.32 0.13
CA MET A 57 -11.92 8.07 0.63
C MET A 57 -11.75 7.88 2.14
N LEU A 58 -10.59 8.28 2.69
CA LEU A 58 -10.37 8.23 4.12
C LEU A 58 -11.17 9.31 4.85
N ASN A 59 -11.29 10.52 4.29
CA ASN A 59 -12.11 11.58 4.86
C ASN A 59 -13.59 11.15 4.91
N ASP A 60 -14.14 10.64 3.80
CA ASP A 60 -15.50 10.13 3.70
C ASP A 60 -15.77 9.02 4.71
N PHE A 61 -14.82 8.10 4.92
CA PHE A 61 -14.92 7.06 5.94
C PHE A 61 -15.10 7.67 7.33
N TRP A 62 -14.28 8.65 7.71
CA TRP A 62 -14.35 9.27 9.05
C TRP A 62 -15.62 10.09 9.25
N THR A 63 -16.07 10.81 8.22
CA THR A 63 -17.35 11.53 8.20
C THR A 63 -18.52 10.57 8.43
N ARG A 64 -18.63 9.52 7.61
CA ARG A 64 -19.69 8.49 7.74
C ARG A 64 -19.62 7.79 9.09
N LEU A 65 -18.42 7.50 9.59
CA LEU A 65 -18.25 6.85 10.90
C LEU A 65 -18.69 7.77 12.04
N LEU A 66 -18.41 9.08 11.96
CA LEU A 66 -18.86 10.06 12.95
C LEU A 66 -20.39 10.12 13.02
N GLU A 67 -21.06 10.29 11.89
CA GLU A 67 -22.51 10.34 11.81
C GLU A 67 -23.15 9.08 12.38
N ARG A 68 -22.68 7.88 11.96
CA ARG A 68 -23.20 6.60 12.43
C ARG A 68 -22.96 6.37 13.91
N THR A 69 -21.78 6.75 14.42
CA THR A 69 -21.45 6.65 15.85
C THR A 69 -22.38 7.54 16.65
N PHE A 70 -22.57 8.79 16.22
CA PHE A 70 -23.40 9.75 16.93
C PHE A 70 -24.87 9.32 16.94
N GLN A 71 -25.41 8.86 15.81
CA GLN A 71 -26.75 8.27 15.72
C GLN A 71 -26.91 7.05 16.65
N THR A 72 -25.90 6.19 16.71
CA THR A 72 -25.91 4.97 17.54
C THR A 72 -25.89 5.30 19.04
N LEU A 73 -25.14 6.34 19.45
CA LEU A 73 -25.04 6.76 20.85
C LEU A 73 -26.25 7.60 21.31
N HIS A 74 -26.96 8.22 20.38
CA HIS A 74 -28.05 9.15 20.65
C HIS A 74 -29.36 8.77 19.92
N PRO A 75 -29.85 7.52 20.05
CA PRO A 75 -31.00 7.02 19.29
C PRO A 75 -32.32 7.76 19.58
N GLN A 76 -32.40 8.46 20.72
CA GLN A 76 -33.54 9.28 21.12
C GLN A 76 -33.67 10.57 20.30
N TYR A 77 -32.60 11.01 19.62
CA TYR A 77 -32.60 12.21 18.79
C TYR A 77 -32.77 11.85 17.32
N ARG A 78 -33.75 12.47 16.67
CA ARG A 78 -33.83 12.46 15.20
C ARG A 78 -32.88 13.51 14.65
N LEU A 79 -31.70 13.07 14.25
CA LEU A 79 -30.66 13.91 13.69
C LEU A 79 -30.95 14.15 12.22
N GLY A 80 -31.41 15.35 11.89
CA GLY A 80 -31.60 15.79 10.50
C GLY A 80 -30.28 16.06 9.79
N GLU A 81 -30.33 16.19 8.46
CA GLU A 81 -29.17 16.44 7.60
C GLU A 81 -28.39 17.68 8.03
N ASP A 82 -29.08 18.80 8.31
CA ASP A 82 -28.47 20.05 8.79
C ASP A 82 -27.63 19.86 10.07
N TYR A 83 -28.07 18.97 10.96
CA TYR A 83 -27.35 18.70 12.20
C TYR A 83 -26.09 17.85 11.94
N LEU A 84 -26.18 16.87 11.03
CA LEU A 84 -25.05 16.04 10.65
C LEU A 84 -23.99 16.86 9.90
N GLU A 85 -24.40 17.78 9.03
CA GLU A 85 -23.50 18.72 8.37
C GLU A 85 -22.77 19.61 9.40
N CYS A 86 -23.52 20.14 10.37
CA CYS A 86 -22.93 20.90 11.49
C CYS A 86 -21.94 20.05 12.30
N LEU A 87 -22.31 18.82 12.64
CA LEU A 87 -21.44 17.89 13.37
C LEU A 87 -20.13 17.65 12.61
N ASN A 88 -20.19 17.42 11.31
CA ASN A 88 -19.03 17.21 10.45
C ASN A 88 -18.13 18.46 10.41
N LYS A 89 -18.71 19.65 10.37
CA LYS A 89 -17.97 20.93 10.42
C LYS A 89 -17.14 21.08 11.70
N TYR A 90 -17.63 20.58 12.83
CA TYR A 90 -16.91 20.62 14.12
C TYR A 90 -16.09 19.35 14.40
N GLY A 91 -16.12 18.34 13.53
CA GLY A 91 -15.47 17.04 13.75
C GLY A 91 -13.97 17.15 14.03
N GLU A 92 -13.26 17.99 13.28
CA GLU A 92 -11.81 18.24 13.48
C GLU A 92 -11.50 18.94 14.80
N GLN A 93 -12.37 19.84 15.26
CA GLN A 93 -12.19 20.55 16.53
C GLN A 93 -12.50 19.65 17.73
N LEU A 94 -13.57 18.87 17.65
CA LEU A 94 -14.04 18.01 18.74
C LEU A 94 -13.23 16.72 18.87
N ARG A 95 -12.61 16.27 17.77
CA ARG A 95 -11.74 15.07 17.74
C ARG A 95 -12.41 13.86 18.38
N PRO A 96 -13.62 13.45 17.93
CA PRO A 96 -14.40 12.37 18.55
C PRO A 96 -13.66 11.02 18.54
N PHE A 97 -12.75 10.83 17.59
CA PHE A 97 -11.87 9.65 17.49
C PHE A 97 -10.43 9.93 17.95
N GLY A 98 -10.21 11.04 18.64
CA GLY A 98 -8.92 11.54 19.08
C GLY A 98 -7.92 11.73 17.93
N ASP A 99 -6.69 11.30 18.17
CA ASP A 99 -5.59 11.37 17.21
C ASP A 99 -5.65 10.29 16.11
N THR A 100 -6.61 9.38 16.16
CA THR A 100 -6.64 8.19 15.31
C THR A 100 -6.74 8.53 13.81
N PRO A 101 -7.68 9.36 13.34
CA PRO A 101 -7.77 9.72 11.92
C PRO A 101 -6.47 10.31 11.37
N ARG A 102 -5.92 11.30 12.10
CA ARG A 102 -4.68 12.02 11.76
C ARG A 102 -3.47 11.10 11.69
N ARG A 103 -3.37 10.10 12.58
CA ARG A 103 -2.22 9.16 12.60
C ARG A 103 -2.39 8.01 11.62
N LEU A 104 -3.61 7.54 11.40
CA LEU A 104 -3.89 6.39 10.54
C LEU A 104 -3.72 6.75 9.07
N LYS A 105 -4.26 7.91 8.66
CA LYS A 105 -4.25 8.38 7.27
C LYS A 105 -2.87 8.30 6.60
N PRO A 106 -1.81 8.97 7.10
CA PRO A 106 -0.50 8.91 6.46
C PRO A 106 0.11 7.51 6.46
N ARG A 107 -0.16 6.68 7.47
CA ARG A 107 0.38 5.31 7.55
C ARG A 107 -0.24 4.40 6.48
N VAL A 108 -1.57 4.43 6.37
CA VAL A 108 -2.31 3.64 5.37
C VAL A 108 -1.93 4.09 3.95
N THR A 109 -1.90 5.40 3.72
CA THR A 109 -1.53 5.98 2.42
C THR A 109 -0.14 5.52 2.00
N ARG A 110 0.88 5.69 2.85
CA ARG A 110 2.26 5.29 2.52
C ARG A 110 2.38 3.78 2.30
N ALA A 111 1.75 2.98 3.15
CA ALA A 111 1.80 1.52 3.04
C ALA A 111 1.19 1.03 1.72
N LEU A 112 0.03 1.57 1.32
CA LEU A 112 -0.64 1.17 0.08
C LEU A 112 0.05 1.69 -1.18
N ILE A 113 0.60 2.91 -1.15
CA ILE A 113 1.44 3.42 -2.23
C ILE A 113 2.65 2.51 -2.40
N ALA A 114 3.39 2.22 -1.31
CA ALA A 114 4.57 1.37 -1.36
C ALA A 114 4.24 -0.03 -1.90
N ALA A 115 3.17 -0.66 -1.42
CA ALA A 115 2.71 -1.96 -1.89
C ALA A 115 2.38 -1.94 -3.40
N ARG A 116 1.61 -0.95 -3.85
CA ARG A 116 1.21 -0.80 -5.25
C ARG A 116 2.43 -0.57 -6.15
N THR A 117 3.29 0.37 -5.79
CA THR A 117 4.52 0.70 -6.55
C THR A 117 5.47 -0.50 -6.59
N PHE A 118 5.62 -1.25 -5.50
CA PHE A 118 6.44 -2.46 -5.47
C PHE A 118 5.95 -3.52 -6.46
N VAL A 119 4.66 -3.82 -6.44
CA VAL A 119 4.08 -4.82 -7.36
C VAL A 119 4.16 -4.35 -8.81
N GLN A 120 3.86 -3.08 -9.08
CA GLN A 120 4.03 -2.50 -10.43
C GLN A 120 5.48 -2.58 -10.91
N GLY A 121 6.45 -2.25 -10.06
CA GLY A 121 7.88 -2.34 -10.37
C GLY A 121 8.30 -3.77 -10.71
N LEU A 122 7.83 -4.77 -9.97
CA LEU A 122 8.10 -6.18 -10.28
C LEU A 122 7.51 -6.62 -11.62
N MET A 123 6.30 -6.16 -11.96
CA MET A 123 5.68 -6.47 -13.25
C MET A 123 6.48 -5.88 -14.41
N VAL A 124 6.85 -4.59 -14.32
CA VAL A 124 7.67 -3.91 -15.34
C VAL A 124 9.04 -4.57 -15.45
N GLY A 125 9.69 -4.87 -14.32
CA GLY A 125 10.99 -5.54 -14.31
C GLY A 125 10.96 -6.92 -14.99
N ARG A 126 9.90 -7.72 -14.73
CA ARG A 126 9.68 -9.00 -15.42
C ARG A 126 9.50 -8.82 -16.92
N GLU A 127 8.72 -7.81 -17.33
CA GLU A 127 8.48 -7.52 -18.74
C GLU A 127 9.77 -7.14 -19.47
N VAL A 128 10.56 -6.22 -18.88
CA VAL A 128 11.86 -5.82 -19.42
C VAL A 128 12.81 -7.00 -19.53
N ALA A 129 12.94 -7.82 -18.48
CA ALA A 129 13.77 -9.02 -18.50
C ALA A 129 13.36 -10.01 -19.61
N SER A 130 12.05 -10.20 -19.81
CA SER A 130 11.50 -11.03 -20.88
C SER A 130 11.82 -10.48 -22.27
N ARG A 131 11.72 -9.15 -22.46
CA ARG A 131 12.07 -8.49 -23.73
C ARG A 131 13.57 -8.62 -24.02
N VAL A 132 14.43 -8.36 -23.04
CA VAL A 132 15.89 -8.48 -23.16
C VAL A 132 16.30 -9.93 -23.47
N ALA A 133 15.67 -10.92 -22.84
CA ALA A 133 15.94 -12.34 -23.12
C ALA A 133 15.58 -12.77 -24.56
N LYS A 134 14.61 -12.10 -25.19
CA LYS A 134 14.20 -12.36 -26.58
C LYS A 134 15.12 -11.72 -27.61
N VAL A 135 15.81 -10.63 -27.24
CA VAL A 135 16.89 -10.07 -28.04
C VAL A 135 18.12 -10.96 -27.85
N ARG A 136 18.21 -12.03 -28.64
CA ARG A 136 19.51 -12.68 -28.85
C ARG A 136 20.50 -11.60 -29.28
N PRO A 137 21.74 -11.58 -28.79
CA PRO A 137 22.73 -10.75 -29.44
C PRO A 137 22.84 -11.28 -30.87
N SER A 138 22.60 -10.44 -31.87
CA SER A 138 23.27 -10.58 -33.16
C SER A 138 24.77 -10.44 -32.87
N LEU A 139 25.35 -11.52 -32.36
CA LEU A 139 26.74 -11.64 -32.00
C LEU A 139 27.52 -11.83 -33.30
N SER A 140 27.58 -10.78 -34.11
CA SER A 140 28.37 -10.80 -35.35
C SER A 140 29.23 -9.56 -35.57
N SER A 141 29.39 -8.65 -34.59
CA SER A 141 30.42 -7.60 -34.75
C SER A 141 30.88 -6.81 -33.50
N LEU A 142 30.28 -6.95 -32.32
CA LEU A 142 30.75 -6.18 -31.16
C LEU A 142 31.93 -6.89 -30.48
N SER A 143 33.14 -6.48 -30.91
CA SER A 143 34.41 -6.89 -30.33
C SER A 143 34.38 -6.87 -28.81
N SER A 144 34.89 -7.95 -28.22
CA SER A 144 34.95 -8.29 -26.79
C SER A 144 35.28 -7.14 -25.80
N LYS A 145 35.93 -6.06 -26.28
CA LYS A 145 36.34 -4.91 -25.46
C LYS A 145 35.21 -3.93 -25.12
N ALA A 146 34.18 -3.79 -25.97
CA ALA A 146 33.04 -2.90 -25.68
C ALA A 146 32.14 -3.46 -24.58
N PHE A 147 31.96 -4.79 -24.57
CA PHE A 147 31.21 -5.50 -23.54
C PHE A 147 31.92 -5.45 -22.17
N GLN A 148 33.26 -5.52 -22.16
CA GLN A 148 34.07 -5.35 -20.95
C GLN A 148 34.08 -3.92 -20.40
N ARG A 149 33.93 -2.89 -21.24
CA ARG A 149 33.81 -1.49 -20.77
C ARG A 149 32.44 -1.21 -20.16
N LEU A 150 31.37 -1.78 -20.74
CA LEU A 150 30.02 -1.66 -20.19
C LEU A 150 29.91 -2.31 -18.81
N SER A 151 30.53 -3.48 -18.58
CA SER A 151 30.53 -4.13 -17.26
C SER A 151 31.27 -3.35 -16.18
N VAL A 152 32.22 -2.48 -16.54
CA VAL A 152 32.91 -1.58 -15.60
C VAL A 152 32.09 -0.32 -15.30
N GLN A 153 31.24 0.15 -16.22
CA GLN A 153 30.36 1.30 -15.99
C GLN A 153 29.32 1.01 -14.89
N TRP A 154 28.78 -0.21 -14.83
CA TRP A 154 27.88 -0.65 -13.75
C TRP A 154 28.56 -0.74 -12.37
N LYS A 155 29.88 -0.65 -12.31
CA LYS A 155 30.66 -0.61 -11.06
C LYS A 155 30.60 0.75 -10.37
N TRP A 156 30.11 1.81 -11.04
CA TRP A 156 30.09 3.19 -10.53
C TRP A 156 28.86 3.57 -9.71
N GLU A 157 27.78 2.78 -9.71
CA GLU A 157 26.63 3.00 -8.81
C GLU A 157 26.83 2.36 -7.41
N ALA A 158 28.09 2.15 -7.01
CA ALA A 158 28.51 1.57 -5.74
C ALA A 158 28.64 2.60 -4.60
N VAL A 159 27.90 3.71 -4.63
CA VAL A 159 27.89 4.71 -3.54
C VAL A 159 26.99 4.27 -2.36
N CYS A 160 26.11 3.28 -2.55
CA CYS A 160 25.14 2.88 -1.52
C CYS A 160 25.52 1.67 -0.65
N CYS A 161 26.63 0.94 -0.88
CA CYS A 161 26.91 -0.32 -0.17
C CYS A 161 28.43 -0.63 0.00
N PRO A 162 29.01 -0.55 1.23
CA PRO A 162 30.45 -0.73 1.42
C PRO A 162 30.98 -2.19 1.46
N ASN A 163 30.14 -3.24 1.35
CA ASN A 163 30.60 -4.64 1.47
C ASN A 163 29.96 -5.55 0.41
N TRP A 164 30.43 -5.45 -0.84
CA TRP A 164 29.86 -6.17 -1.99
C TRP A 164 30.66 -7.41 -2.45
N GLU A 165 31.79 -7.74 -1.82
CA GLU A 165 32.77 -8.70 -2.37
C GLU A 165 32.31 -10.17 -2.47
N GLY A 166 31.13 -10.53 -1.97
CA GLY A 166 30.69 -11.93 -1.88
C GLY A 166 29.73 -12.44 -2.97
N LEU A 167 29.22 -11.60 -3.89
CA LEU A 167 28.03 -11.96 -4.70
C LEU A 167 28.24 -12.03 -6.22
N VAL A 168 29.47 -12.00 -6.72
CA VAL A 168 29.75 -11.94 -8.17
C VAL A 168 29.52 -13.27 -8.92
N ALA A 169 29.18 -14.36 -8.23
CA ALA A 169 29.32 -15.69 -8.84
C ALA A 169 28.05 -16.38 -9.37
N LYS A 170 26.82 -15.87 -9.19
CA LYS A 170 25.62 -16.58 -9.73
C LYS A 170 24.64 -15.64 -10.43
N ARG A 171 24.48 -15.90 -11.74
CA ARG A 171 23.48 -15.40 -12.70
C ARG A 171 22.26 -14.79 -12.03
N SER A 172 21.95 -13.54 -12.39
CA SER A 172 20.60 -12.98 -12.60
C SER A 172 19.45 -13.69 -11.87
N ASP A 173 19.57 -13.87 -10.56
CA ASP A 173 18.54 -14.54 -9.78
C ASP A 173 17.50 -13.49 -9.43
N LEU A 174 16.28 -13.69 -9.93
CA LEU A 174 15.10 -12.88 -9.58
C LEU A 174 14.96 -12.70 -8.05
N ILE A 175 15.43 -13.68 -7.27
CA ILE A 175 15.49 -13.65 -5.80
C ILE A 175 16.41 -12.53 -5.30
N ALA A 176 17.55 -12.27 -5.94
CA ALA A 176 18.47 -11.21 -5.58
C ALA A 176 17.89 -9.82 -5.90
N ILE A 177 17.17 -9.70 -7.03
CA ILE A 177 16.47 -8.46 -7.43
C ILE A 177 15.30 -8.17 -6.50
N ILE A 178 14.50 -9.19 -6.16
CA ILE A 178 13.42 -9.07 -5.18
C ILE A 178 13.99 -8.71 -3.81
N GLY A 179 15.06 -9.38 -3.36
CA GLY A 179 15.73 -9.06 -2.10
C GLY A 179 16.26 -7.62 -2.05
N PHE A 180 16.84 -7.13 -3.15
CA PHE A 180 17.27 -5.75 -3.31
C PHE A 180 16.10 -4.75 -3.21
N MET A 181 15.01 -5.01 -3.95
CA MET A 181 13.82 -4.15 -3.96
C MET A 181 13.10 -4.16 -2.61
N THR A 182 12.96 -5.32 -1.97
CA THR A 182 12.37 -5.45 -0.64
C THR A 182 13.19 -4.67 0.40
N ARG A 183 14.53 -4.68 0.30
CA ARG A 183 15.40 -3.95 1.24
C ARG A 183 15.37 -2.44 1.03
N CYS A 184 15.24 -1.98 -0.21
CA CYS A 184 14.96 -0.56 -0.52
C CYS A 184 13.59 -0.10 0.03
N VAL A 185 12.55 -0.94 -0.10
CA VAL A 185 11.21 -0.62 0.43
C VAL A 185 11.19 -0.61 1.96
N ILE A 186 11.85 -1.55 2.62
CA ILE A 186 11.98 -1.54 4.09
C ILE A 186 12.66 -0.24 4.56
N ASN A 187 13.72 0.20 3.88
CA ASN A 187 14.39 1.47 4.21
C ASN A 187 13.53 2.72 3.93
N MET A 188 12.58 2.67 2.98
CA MET A 188 11.63 3.77 2.72
C MET A 188 10.43 3.80 3.68
N VAL A 189 10.07 2.67 4.29
CA VAL A 189 8.91 2.56 5.19
C VAL A 189 9.29 2.84 6.65
N TYR A 190 10.53 2.55 7.03
CA TYR A 190 11.01 2.64 8.42
C TYR A 190 11.97 3.81 8.71
N ASN A 191 12.25 4.69 7.72
CA ASN A 191 12.78 6.05 7.90
C ASN A 191 11.74 7.07 7.41
#